data_AF-A0A960U7X8-F1
#
_entry.id   AF-A0A960U7X8-F1
#
_cell.length_a   1.000
_cell.length_b   1.000
_cell.length_c   1.000
_cell.angle_alpha   90.00
_cell.angle_beta   90.00
_cell.angle_gamma   90.00
#
_symmetry.space_group_name_H-M   'P 1'
#
loop_
_entity.id
_entity.type
_entity.pdbx_description
1 polymer ?
#
loop_
_entity_poly.entity_id
_entity_poly.type
_entity_poly.pdbx_seq_one_letter_code
_entity_poly.pdbx_strand_id
1 'polypeptide(L)'
;MTKDLEIHIIELPRFKGNLETLETELENWVYLLREAGQLKEREMSDLKIKNPVIREAVEALQDISLDNKTRNYYEMRLKAARDYEAMKDYAYKEGRKSGFEAGIEKGIEKGREQERLLAQEEIEKTQRLASIREKRAEHKKALRTAINLKKEGAELKFISRITELPEAYLERFFRKAFGD
;
A
#
# COMPACT_ATOMS: atom_id res chain seq x y z
N MET A 1 12.57 -27.47 -79.88
CA MET A 1 12.06 -27.72 -78.53
C MET A 1 12.97 -27.03 -77.55
N THR A 2 12.35 -26.17 -76.73
CA THR A 2 12.82 -25.54 -75.49
C THR A 2 13.88 -26.36 -74.73
N LYS A 3 15.16 -26.02 -74.89
CA LYS A 3 16.21 -26.41 -73.92
C LYS A 3 16.43 -25.34 -72.84
N ASP A 4 15.79 -24.17 -73.00
CA ASP A 4 16.05 -22.99 -72.18
C ASP A 4 15.05 -22.82 -71.03
N LEU A 5 14.02 -23.67 -70.94
CA LEU A 5 12.99 -23.59 -69.90
C LEU A 5 12.53 -24.99 -69.50
N GLU A 6 12.67 -25.30 -68.22
CA GLU A 6 12.10 -26.48 -67.57
C GLU A 6 11.11 -25.99 -66.50
N ILE A 7 9.91 -26.59 -66.46
CA ILE A 7 8.87 -26.24 -65.49
C ILE A 7 8.54 -27.48 -64.68
N HIS A 8 8.75 -27.39 -63.37
CA HIS A 8 8.38 -28.42 -62.41
C HIS A 8 7.15 -27.95 -61.62
N ILE A 9 6.13 -28.82 -61.51
CA ILE A 9 4.97 -28.59 -60.64
C ILE A 9 5.12 -29.53 -59.44
N ILE A 10 5.17 -28.95 -58.24
CA ILE A 10 5.52 -29.68 -57.02
C ILE A 10 4.51 -29.40 -55.92
N GLU A 11 4.00 -30.46 -55.30
CA GLU A 11 3.20 -30.38 -54.08
C GLU A 11 4.10 -30.53 -52.86
N LEU A 12 4.46 -29.41 -52.21
CA LEU A 12 5.36 -29.40 -51.04
C LEU A 12 4.98 -30.41 -49.92
N PRO A 13 3.69 -30.61 -49.56
CA PRO A 13 3.33 -31.57 -48.50
C PRO A 13 3.63 -33.04 -48.84
N ARG A 14 3.70 -33.37 -50.13
CA ARG A 14 4.00 -34.73 -50.62
C ARG A 14 5.50 -35.02 -50.65
N PHE A 15 6.35 -34.00 -50.58
CA PHE A 15 7.79 -34.17 -50.53
C PHE A 15 8.24 -34.75 -49.18
N LYS A 16 8.83 -35.94 -49.20
CA LYS A 16 9.29 -36.67 -48.00
C LYS A 16 10.81 -36.70 -47.83
N GLY A 17 11.56 -36.06 -48.73
CA GLY A 17 13.01 -35.95 -48.61
C GLY A 17 13.43 -35.22 -47.33
N ASN A 18 14.59 -35.60 -46.81
CA ASN A 18 15.27 -34.96 -45.69
C ASN A 18 16.71 -34.65 -46.10
N LEU A 19 17.42 -33.84 -45.30
CA LEU A 19 18.79 -33.37 -45.56
C LEU A 19 19.79 -34.49 -45.95
N GLU A 20 19.62 -35.70 -45.45
CA GLU A 20 20.51 -36.83 -45.74
C GLU A 20 20.21 -37.48 -47.09
N THR A 21 18.95 -37.44 -47.54
CA THR A 21 18.45 -38.10 -48.75
C THR A 21 18.30 -37.18 -49.96
N LEU A 22 18.75 -35.93 -49.89
CA LEU A 22 18.69 -35.00 -51.03
C LEU A 22 19.75 -35.36 -52.06
N GLU A 23 19.32 -35.71 -53.28
CA GLU A 23 20.22 -36.14 -54.36
C GLU A 23 20.25 -35.12 -55.51
N THR A 24 19.11 -34.48 -55.79
CA THR A 24 18.96 -33.56 -56.93
C THR A 24 18.87 -32.09 -56.52
N GLU A 25 19.21 -31.19 -57.45
CA GLU A 25 19.08 -29.74 -57.23
C GLU A 25 17.63 -29.33 -56.91
N LEU A 26 16.66 -29.91 -57.61
CA LEU A 26 15.24 -29.68 -57.38
C LEU A 26 14.83 -30.05 -55.94
N GLU A 27 15.27 -31.20 -55.45
CA GLU A 27 14.96 -31.64 -54.08
C GLU A 27 15.56 -30.72 -53.03
N ASN A 28 16.76 -30.18 -53.26
CA ASN A 28 17.35 -29.20 -52.35
C ASN A 28 16.52 -27.90 -52.29
N TRP A 29 16.05 -27.41 -53.44
CA TRP A 29 15.15 -26.24 -53.50
C TRP A 29 13.81 -26.50 -52.81
N VAL A 30 13.20 -27.66 -53.07
CA VAL A 30 11.93 -28.07 -52.45
C VAL A 30 12.07 -28.21 -50.93
N TYR A 31 13.18 -28.78 -50.46
CA TYR A 31 13.48 -28.88 -49.03
C TYR A 31 13.63 -27.51 -48.38
N LEU A 32 14.42 -26.60 -48.99
CA LEU A 32 14.58 -25.23 -48.50
C LEU A 32 13.21 -24.53 -48.40
N LEU A 33 12.40 -24.57 -49.46
CA LEU A 33 11.09 -23.90 -49.48
C LEU A 33 10.11 -24.48 -48.45
N ARG A 34 10.18 -25.79 -48.17
CA ARG A 34 9.35 -26.44 -47.15
C ARG A 34 9.77 -26.03 -45.73
N GLU A 35 11.08 -25.95 -45.48
CA GLU A 35 11.64 -25.81 -44.12
C GLU A 35 12.14 -24.41 -43.78
N ALA A 36 12.15 -23.44 -44.72
CA ALA A 36 12.76 -22.12 -44.57
C ALA A 36 12.42 -21.38 -43.25
N GLY A 37 11.21 -21.55 -42.72
CA GLY A 37 10.81 -20.91 -41.45
C GLY A 37 11.29 -21.61 -40.18
N GLN A 38 11.84 -22.82 -40.27
CA GLN A 38 12.19 -23.69 -39.14
C GLN A 38 13.63 -24.20 -39.17
N LEU A 39 14.36 -23.98 -40.27
CA LEU A 39 15.76 -24.38 -40.39
C LEU A 39 16.60 -23.81 -39.25
N LYS A 40 17.36 -24.68 -38.60
CA LYS A 40 18.38 -24.31 -37.62
C LYS A 40 19.66 -23.93 -38.34
N GLU A 41 20.54 -23.22 -37.64
CA GLU A 41 21.82 -22.75 -38.18
C GLU A 41 22.71 -23.88 -38.73
N ARG A 42 22.65 -25.07 -38.11
CA ARG A 42 23.33 -26.27 -38.59
C ARG A 42 22.76 -26.75 -39.93
N GLU A 43 21.45 -26.83 -40.05
CA GLU A 43 20.75 -27.31 -41.25
C GLU A 43 20.93 -26.33 -42.43
N MET A 44 20.94 -25.02 -42.15
CA MET A 44 21.32 -23.99 -43.11
C MET A 44 22.76 -24.17 -43.59
N SER A 45 23.70 -24.45 -42.68
CA SER A 45 25.10 -24.68 -43.02
C SER A 45 25.29 -25.91 -43.91
N ASP A 46 24.59 -27.01 -43.58
CA ASP A 46 24.65 -28.25 -44.34
C ASP A 46 24.09 -28.06 -45.77
N LEU A 47 23.00 -27.28 -45.94
CA LEU A 47 22.46 -26.92 -47.26
C LEU A 47 23.46 -26.11 -48.10
N LYS A 48 24.15 -25.13 -47.49
CA LYS A 48 25.18 -24.31 -48.18
C LYS A 48 26.38 -25.12 -48.65
N ILE A 49 26.73 -26.20 -47.93
CA ILE A 49 27.83 -27.10 -48.25
C ILE A 49 27.41 -28.08 -49.36
N LYS A 50 26.21 -28.67 -49.25
CA LYS A 50 25.71 -29.67 -50.21
C LYS A 50 25.40 -29.08 -51.59
N ASN A 51 24.89 -27.86 -51.66
CA ASN A 51 24.53 -27.25 -52.93
C ASN A 51 24.97 -25.77 -53.00
N PRO A 52 26.05 -25.46 -53.76
CA PRO A 52 26.52 -24.09 -53.95
C PRO A 52 25.47 -23.15 -54.57
N VAL A 53 24.53 -23.67 -55.37
CA VAL A 53 23.49 -22.88 -56.04
C VAL A 53 22.46 -22.33 -55.04
N ILE A 54 22.24 -23.02 -53.93
CA ILE A 54 21.24 -22.64 -52.91
C ILE A 54 21.83 -21.73 -51.83
N ARG A 55 23.16 -21.58 -51.80
CA ARG A 55 23.88 -20.80 -50.79
C ARG A 55 23.32 -19.39 -50.65
N GLU A 56 23.12 -18.69 -51.76
CA GLU A 56 22.63 -17.32 -51.80
C GLU A 56 21.23 -17.20 -51.19
N ALA A 57 20.34 -18.16 -51.49
CA ALA A 57 18.99 -18.18 -50.92
C ALA A 57 19.00 -18.43 -49.39
N VAL A 58 19.92 -19.26 -48.90
CA VAL A 58 20.07 -19.51 -47.45
C VAL A 58 20.68 -18.29 -46.75
N GLU A 59 21.61 -17.58 -47.39
CA GLU A 59 22.19 -16.33 -46.87
C GLU A 59 21.13 -15.22 -46.78
N ALA A 60 20.35 -15.02 -47.83
CA ALA A 60 19.23 -14.07 -47.81
C ALA A 60 18.20 -14.39 -46.71
N LEU A 61 17.89 -15.67 -46.52
CA LEU A 61 16.99 -16.12 -45.45
C LEU A 61 17.57 -15.84 -44.05
N GLN A 62 18.89 -16.03 -43.87
CA GLN A 62 19.57 -15.71 -42.62
C GLN A 62 19.52 -14.21 -42.32
N ASP A 63 19.77 -13.35 -43.31
CA ASP A 63 19.72 -11.89 -43.14
C ASP A 63 18.31 -11.41 -42.75
N ILE A 64 17.27 -11.89 -43.43
CA ILE A 64 15.87 -11.58 -43.10
C ILE A 64 15.49 -12.11 -41.70
N SER A 65 15.99 -13.30 -41.34
CA SER A 65 15.76 -13.88 -40.02
C SER A 65 16.50 -13.13 -38.92
N LEU A 66 17.70 -12.63 -39.20
CA LEU A 66 18.47 -11.76 -38.30
C LEU A 66 17.79 -10.41 -38.10
N ASP A 67 17.22 -9.82 -39.16
CA ASP A 67 16.42 -8.59 -39.05
C ASP A 67 15.23 -8.80 -38.10
N ASN A 68 14.46 -9.89 -38.27
CA ASN A 68 13.35 -10.22 -37.37
C ASN A 68 13.79 -10.50 -35.93
N LYS A 69 14.89 -11.25 -35.72
CA LYS A 69 15.43 -11.49 -34.37
C LYS A 69 15.89 -10.19 -33.72
N THR A 70 16.61 -9.36 -34.46
CA THR A 70 17.13 -8.07 -33.98
C THR A 70 15.98 -7.13 -33.65
N ARG A 71 14.97 -7.07 -34.51
CA ARG A 71 13.72 -6.34 -34.29
C ARG A 71 13.01 -6.83 -33.02
N ASN A 72 12.85 -8.14 -32.86
CA ASN A 72 12.25 -8.72 -31.65
C ASN A 72 13.02 -8.33 -30.39
N TYR A 73 14.36 -8.41 -30.39
CA TYR A 73 15.18 -7.96 -29.25
C TYR A 73 14.99 -6.48 -28.93
N TYR A 74 14.94 -5.64 -29.98
CA TYR A 74 14.70 -4.21 -29.82
C TYR A 74 13.31 -3.93 -29.22
N GLU A 75 12.27 -4.58 -29.75
CA GLU A 75 10.90 -4.47 -29.26
C GLU A 75 10.77 -4.96 -27.81
N MET A 76 11.43 -6.08 -27.46
CA MET A 76 11.47 -6.59 -26.07
C MET A 76 12.17 -5.60 -25.12
N ARG A 77 13.28 -5.00 -25.54
CA ARG A 77 13.98 -3.99 -24.74
C ARG A 77 13.10 -2.75 -24.52
N LEU A 78 12.43 -2.27 -25.57
CA LEU A 78 11.49 -1.16 -25.46
C LEU A 78 10.31 -1.50 -24.55
N LYS A 79 9.76 -2.71 -24.65
CA LYS A 79 8.70 -3.19 -23.77
C LYS A 79 9.17 -3.19 -22.31
N ALA A 80 10.34 -3.76 -22.02
CA ALA A 80 10.88 -3.80 -20.66
C ALA A 80 11.10 -2.39 -20.08
N ALA A 81 11.61 -1.45 -20.89
CA ALA A 81 11.78 -0.07 -20.46
C ALA A 81 10.43 0.60 -20.13
N ARG A 82 9.41 0.39 -20.97
CA ARG A 82 8.06 0.93 -20.73
C ARG A 82 7.38 0.29 -19.52
N ASP A 83 7.50 -1.02 -19.37
CA ASP A 83 6.95 -1.74 -18.22
C ASP A 83 7.60 -1.25 -16.92
N TYR A 84 8.91 -1.02 -16.92
CA TYR A 84 9.63 -0.47 -15.76
C TYR A 84 9.14 0.94 -15.38
N GLU A 85 9.02 1.84 -16.36
CA GLU A 85 8.51 3.20 -16.11
C GLU A 85 7.05 3.17 -15.62
N ALA A 86 6.20 2.34 -16.22
CA ALA A 86 4.82 2.17 -15.79
C ALA A 86 4.71 1.61 -14.37
N MET A 87 5.54 0.63 -14.02
CA MET A 87 5.58 0.05 -12.67
C MET A 87 6.02 1.09 -11.63
N LYS A 88 7.04 1.89 -11.94
CA LYS A 88 7.52 2.97 -11.07
C LYS A 88 6.44 4.03 -10.84
N ASP A 89 5.77 4.46 -11.90
CA ASP A 89 4.66 5.43 -11.82
C ASP A 89 3.47 4.89 -11.01
N TYR A 90 3.12 3.62 -11.22
CA TYR A 90 2.07 2.96 -10.46
C TYR A 90 2.41 2.90 -8.97
N ALA A 91 3.62 2.43 -8.63
CA ALA A 91 4.08 2.35 -7.24
C ALA A 91 4.10 3.72 -6.55
N TYR A 92 4.52 4.77 -7.25
CA TYR A 92 4.49 6.14 -6.71
C TYR A 92 3.05 6.63 -6.46
N LYS A 93 2.14 6.40 -7.40
CA LYS A 93 0.72 6.80 -7.28
C LYS A 93 0.03 6.06 -6.13
N GLU A 94 0.20 4.75 -6.05
CA GLU A 94 -0.35 3.94 -4.95
C GLU A 94 0.25 4.35 -3.61
N GLY A 95 1.57 4.49 -3.51
CA GLY A 95 2.23 4.94 -2.29
C GLY A 95 1.75 6.31 -1.82
N ARG A 96 1.53 7.26 -2.74
CA ARG A 96 0.98 8.58 -2.41
C ARG A 96 -0.48 8.48 -1.94
N LYS A 97 -1.30 7.67 -2.61
CA LYS A 97 -2.71 7.46 -2.26
C LYS A 97 -2.84 6.82 -0.88
N SER A 98 -2.18 5.68 -0.65
CA SER A 98 -2.20 5.00 0.66
C SER A 98 -1.63 5.87 1.77
N GLY A 99 -0.56 6.63 1.49
CA GLY A 99 0.01 7.57 2.46
C GLY A 99 -0.95 8.70 2.84
N PHE A 100 -1.71 9.23 1.87
CA PHE A 100 -2.73 10.24 2.13
C PHE A 100 -3.90 9.68 2.95
N GLU A 101 -4.44 8.52 2.55
CA GLU A 101 -5.53 7.85 3.26
C GLU A 101 -5.16 7.52 4.72
N ALA A 102 -3.98 6.92 4.93
CA ALA A 102 -3.47 6.63 6.28
C ALA A 102 -3.22 7.91 7.10
N GLY A 103 -2.82 9.01 6.45
CA GLY A 103 -2.65 10.31 7.09
C GLY A 103 -3.97 10.89 7.60
N ILE A 104 -5.02 10.80 6.79
CA ILE A 104 -6.38 11.25 7.17
C ILE A 104 -6.92 10.41 8.33
N GLU A 105 -6.80 9.08 8.23
CA GLU A 105 -7.28 8.17 9.29
C GLU A 105 -6.60 8.44 10.63
N LYS A 106 -5.26 8.54 10.65
CA LYS A 106 -4.50 8.90 11.86
C LYS A 106 -4.87 10.28 12.38
N GLY A 107 -5.16 11.24 11.50
CA GLY A 107 -5.60 12.58 11.89
C GLY A 107 -6.95 12.55 12.62
N ILE A 108 -7.91 11.81 12.09
CA ILE A 108 -9.24 11.63 12.68
C ILE A 108 -9.15 10.90 14.03
N GLU A 109 -8.36 9.83 14.11
CA GLU A 109 -8.17 9.07 15.34
C GLU A 109 -7.58 9.94 16.46
N LYS A 110 -6.51 10.69 16.16
CA LYS A 110 -5.91 11.65 17.11
C LYS A 110 -6.90 12.72 17.54
N GLY A 111 -7.70 13.25 16.62
CA GLY A 111 -8.74 14.23 16.94
C GLY A 111 -9.77 13.68 17.94
N ARG A 112 -10.26 12.47 17.70
CA ARG A 112 -11.22 11.78 18.60
C ARG A 112 -10.61 11.48 19.97
N GLU A 113 -9.35 11.08 20.01
CA GLU A 113 -8.64 10.84 21.26
C GLU A 113 -8.49 12.13 22.08
N GLN A 114 -8.10 13.23 21.43
CA GLN A 114 -8.02 14.54 22.08
C GLN A 114 -9.38 15.01 22.61
N GLU A 115 -10.44 14.89 21.83
CA GLU A 115 -11.80 15.23 22.28
C GLU A 115 -12.22 14.40 23.50
N ARG A 116 -11.90 13.10 23.51
CA ARG A 116 -12.19 12.21 24.63
C ARG A 116 -11.43 12.62 25.90
N LEU A 117 -10.16 12.98 25.78
CA LEU A 117 -9.35 13.44 26.90
C LEU A 117 -9.89 14.75 27.48
N LEU A 118 -10.20 15.72 26.62
CA LEU A 118 -10.79 16.99 27.05
C LEU A 118 -12.13 16.80 27.75
N ALA A 119 -12.98 15.91 27.23
CA ALA A 119 -14.25 15.58 27.86
C ALA A 119 -14.06 14.95 29.24
N GLN A 120 -13.08 14.06 29.41
CA GLN A 120 -12.76 13.45 30.70
C GLN A 120 -12.27 14.50 31.71
N GLU A 121 -11.36 15.39 31.31
CA GLU A 121 -10.87 16.48 32.16
C GLU A 121 -12.02 17.40 32.62
N GLU A 122 -12.96 17.70 31.73
CA GLU A 122 -14.12 18.55 32.05
C GLU A 122 -15.08 17.86 33.04
N ILE A 123 -15.30 16.54 32.87
CA ILE A 123 -16.09 15.73 33.81
C ILE A 123 -15.42 15.72 35.18
N GLU A 124 -14.12 15.45 35.27
CA GLU A 124 -13.38 15.43 36.54
C GLU A 124 -13.43 16.78 37.25
N LYS A 125 -13.23 17.88 36.50
CA LYS A 125 -13.33 19.23 37.04
C LYS A 125 -14.72 19.51 37.60
N THR A 126 -15.76 19.10 36.88
CA THR A 126 -17.16 19.27 37.30
C THR A 126 -17.46 18.49 38.57
N GLN A 127 -17.03 17.23 38.65
CA GLN A 127 -17.18 16.39 39.85
C GLN A 127 -16.44 16.98 41.05
N ARG A 128 -15.21 17.47 40.85
CA ARG A 128 -14.43 18.11 41.92
C ARG A 128 -15.13 19.37 42.45
N LEU A 129 -15.67 20.20 41.56
CA LEU A 129 -16.43 21.39 41.94
C LEU A 129 -17.72 21.04 42.69
N ALA A 130 -18.41 19.97 42.28
CA ALA A 130 -19.60 19.48 42.97
C ALA A 130 -19.27 19.04 44.41
N SER A 131 -18.20 18.24 44.60
CA SER A 131 -17.75 17.81 45.93
C SER A 131 -17.38 18.99 46.84
N ILE A 132 -16.71 20.02 46.31
CA ILE A 132 -16.39 21.23 47.08
C ILE A 132 -17.67 21.99 47.48
N ARG A 133 -18.65 22.09 46.57
CA ARG A 133 -19.93 22.75 46.86
C ARG A 133 -20.71 22.02 47.95
N GLU A 134 -20.75 20.69 47.90
CA GLU A 134 -21.39 19.85 48.90
C GLU A 134 -20.77 20.05 50.29
N LYS A 135 -19.44 19.90 50.41
CA LYS A 135 -18.71 20.14 51.68
C LYS A 135 -18.94 21.55 52.22
N ARG A 136 -18.97 22.57 51.36
CA ARG A 136 -19.28 23.96 51.77
C ARG A 136 -20.72 24.11 52.26
N ALA A 137 -21.67 23.43 51.62
CA ALA A 137 -23.07 23.46 52.03
C ALA A 137 -23.28 22.79 53.40
N GLU A 138 -22.64 21.64 53.64
CA GLU A 138 -22.61 20.95 54.92
C GLU A 138 -21.99 21.81 56.01
N HIS A 139 -20.81 22.38 55.76
CA HIS A 139 -20.14 23.29 56.71
C HIS A 139 -21.02 24.50 57.06
N LYS A 140 -21.73 25.07 56.07
CA LYS A 140 -22.66 26.19 56.31
C LYS A 140 -23.87 25.76 57.15
N LYS A 141 -24.37 24.53 56.97
CA LYS A 141 -25.44 23.98 57.81
C LYS A 141 -24.94 23.78 59.25
N ALA A 142 -23.76 23.16 59.43
CA ALA A 142 -23.14 22.97 60.74
C ALA A 142 -22.94 24.30 61.48
N LEU A 143 -22.44 25.34 60.79
CA LEU A 143 -22.30 26.68 61.37
C LEU A 143 -23.65 27.31 61.78
N ARG A 144 -24.72 27.13 60.98
CA ARG A 144 -26.06 27.62 61.35
C ARG A 144 -26.57 26.95 62.61
N THR A 145 -26.41 25.63 62.72
CA THR A 145 -26.76 24.87 63.93
C THR A 145 -25.94 25.35 65.13
N ALA A 146 -24.62 25.53 64.95
CA ALA A 146 -23.74 26.02 65.99
C ALA A 146 -24.17 27.41 66.53
N ILE A 147 -24.53 28.33 65.62
CA ILE A 147 -25.04 29.66 65.96
C ILE A 147 -26.32 29.57 66.80
N ASN A 148 -27.28 28.73 66.39
CA ASN A 148 -28.55 28.59 67.11
C ASN A 148 -28.32 28.04 68.52
N LEU A 149 -27.54 26.96 68.67
CA LEU A 149 -27.22 26.39 69.97
C LEU A 149 -26.47 27.36 70.88
N LYS A 150 -25.54 28.16 70.32
CA LYS A 150 -24.82 29.17 71.10
C LYS A 150 -25.75 30.26 71.61
N LYS A 151 -26.73 30.69 70.81
CA LYS A 151 -27.77 31.67 71.23
C LYS A 151 -28.68 31.11 72.33
N GLU A 152 -28.92 29.81 72.34
CA GLU A 152 -29.67 29.11 73.39
C GLU A 152 -28.84 28.85 74.66
N GLY A 153 -27.58 29.31 74.70
CA GLY A 153 -26.71 29.19 75.88
C GLY A 153 -25.98 27.85 76.01
N ALA A 154 -25.96 27.01 74.97
CA ALA A 154 -25.27 25.72 75.02
C ALA A 154 -23.74 25.88 75.18
N GLU A 155 -23.14 24.96 75.94
CA GLU A 155 -21.69 24.91 76.15
C GLU A 155 -20.90 24.56 74.89
N LEU A 156 -19.67 25.08 74.77
CA LEU A 156 -18.81 24.90 73.59
C LEU A 156 -18.54 23.41 73.28
N LYS A 157 -18.29 22.59 74.32
CA LYS A 157 -18.09 21.13 74.19
C LYS A 157 -19.31 20.43 73.59
N PHE A 158 -20.50 20.84 74.01
CA PHE A 158 -21.75 20.27 73.51
C PHE A 158 -21.97 20.64 72.03
N ILE A 159 -21.76 21.91 71.68
CA ILE A 159 -21.87 22.38 70.28
C ILE A 159 -20.86 21.68 69.38
N SER A 160 -19.62 21.51 69.84
CA SER A 160 -18.58 20.79 69.10
C SER A 160 -18.99 19.34 68.81
N ARG A 161 -19.53 18.63 69.81
CA ARG A 161 -20.01 17.25 69.63
C ARG A 161 -21.17 17.14 68.62
N ILE A 162 -22.12 18.08 68.62
CA ILE A 162 -23.31 18.03 67.76
C ILE A 162 -23.00 18.45 66.32
N THR A 163 -22.13 19.44 66.15
CA THR A 163 -21.82 20.00 64.82
C THR A 163 -20.57 19.38 64.19
N GLU A 164 -19.86 18.55 64.95
CA GLU A 164 -18.57 17.92 64.60
C GLU A 164 -17.48 18.95 64.26
N LEU A 165 -17.69 20.22 64.62
CA LEU A 165 -16.71 21.28 64.44
C LEU A 165 -15.76 21.35 65.64
N PRO A 166 -14.43 21.49 65.42
CA PRO A 166 -13.48 21.55 66.53
C PRO A 166 -13.75 22.72 67.48
N GLU A 167 -13.62 22.49 68.79
CA GLU A 167 -13.83 23.54 69.81
C GLU A 167 -12.99 24.79 69.54
N ALA A 168 -11.70 24.64 69.23
CA ALA A 168 -10.80 25.76 68.90
C ALA A 168 -11.22 26.53 67.64
N TYR A 169 -11.92 25.88 66.71
CA TYR A 169 -12.49 26.55 65.54
C TYR A 169 -13.75 27.33 65.93
N LEU A 170 -14.67 26.69 66.65
CA LEU A 170 -15.90 27.30 67.15
C LEU A 170 -15.64 28.49 68.08
N GLU A 171 -14.64 28.39 68.96
CA GLU A 171 -14.26 29.47 69.86
C GLU A 171 -13.83 30.72 69.09
N ARG A 172 -12.92 30.56 68.12
CA ARG A 172 -12.48 31.67 67.24
C ARG A 172 -13.63 32.22 66.41
N PHE A 173 -14.48 31.34 65.89
CA PHE A 173 -15.64 31.72 65.10
C PHE A 173 -16.64 32.55 65.92
N PHE A 174 -17.00 32.09 67.13
CA PHE A 174 -17.95 32.78 67.99
C PHE A 174 -17.37 34.07 68.56
N ARG A 175 -16.09 34.11 68.94
CA ARG A 175 -15.42 35.36 69.35
C ARG A 175 -15.54 36.43 68.27
N LYS A 176 -15.36 36.05 67.01
CA LYS A 176 -15.52 36.95 65.86
C LYS A 176 -16.99 37.30 65.55
N ALA A 177 -17.91 36.37 65.74
CA ALA A 177 -19.31 36.52 65.33
C ALA A 177 -20.20 37.21 66.39
N PHE A 178 -19.88 37.07 67.68
CA PHE A 178 -20.70 37.55 68.79
C PHE A 178 -20.01 38.60 69.65
N GLY A 179 -18.68 38.76 69.54
CA GLY A 179 -17.95 39.90 70.13
C GLY A 179 -18.13 40.01 71.64
N ASP A 180 -17.61 39.03 72.39
CA ASP A 180 -17.20 39.23 73.78
C ASP A 180 -15.67 39.46 73.82
#